data_AF-A0A7C4VD51-F1
#
_entry.id   AF-A0A7C4VD51-F1
#
_cell.length_a   1.000
_cell.length_b   1.000
_cell.length_c   1.000
_cell.angle_alpha   90.00
_cell.angle_beta   90.00
_cell.angle_gamma   90.00
#
_symmetry.space_group_name_H-M   'P 1'
#
loop_
_entity.id
_entity.type
_entity.pdbx_description
1 polymer ?
#
loop_
_entity_poly.entity_id
_entity_poly.type
_entity_poly.pdbx_seq_one_letter_code
_entity_poly.pdbx_strand_id
1 'polypeptide(L)'
;MRAPYPGTPIYEHAKRNNLLLTEDWSKYTGLEPTIKIEGVSSSKLKSLLQRAYLTFYLTPKNIYNWLKNRQLTFIKSALKALTNHLKMETMLRRT
;
A
#
# COMPACT_ATOMS: atom_id res chain seq x y z
N MET A 1 -4.29 16.89 -5.03
CA MET A 1 -5.67 17.00 -5.56
C MET A 1 -6.62 16.62 -4.43
N ARG A 2 -7.51 17.51 -4.00
CA ARG A 2 -8.52 17.17 -2.98
C ARG A 2 -9.66 16.44 -3.70
N ALA A 3 -9.94 15.20 -3.30
CA ALA A 3 -11.12 14.50 -3.79
C ALA A 3 -12.38 15.31 -3.45
N PRO A 4 -13.40 15.33 -4.31
CA PRO A 4 -14.59 16.16 -4.13
C PRO A 4 -15.51 15.49 -3.11
N TYR A 5 -15.39 15.83 -1.83
CA TYR A 5 -16.27 15.26 -0.82
C TYR A 5 -17.69 15.83 -0.92
N PRO A 6 -18.73 15.04 -0.63
CA PRO A 6 -20.12 15.50 -0.72
C PRO A 6 -20.32 16.67 0.23
N GLY A 7 -21.12 17.66 -0.21
CA GLY A 7 -21.33 18.90 0.55
C GLY A 7 -20.21 19.93 0.42
N THR A 8 -19.16 19.67 -0.36
CA THR A 8 -18.16 20.69 -0.71
C THR A 8 -18.57 21.44 -2.00
N PRO A 9 -18.24 22.74 -2.14
CA PRO A 9 -18.53 23.49 -3.36
C PRO A 9 -17.93 22.87 -4.63
N ILE A 10 -16.78 22.20 -4.49
CA ILE A 10 -16.11 21.47 -5.57
C ILE A 10 -16.93 20.25 -6.01
N TYR A 11 -17.52 19.51 -5.06
CA TYR A 11 -18.38 18.37 -5.40
C TYR A 11 -19.64 18.83 -6.14
N GLU A 12 -20.30 19.88 -5.67
CA GLU A 12 -21.48 20.43 -6.36
C GLU A 12 -21.15 20.92 -7.77
N HIS A 13 -20.00 21.58 -7.94
CA HIS A 13 -19.53 21.97 -9.26
C HIS A 13 -19.23 20.75 -10.15
N ALA A 14 -18.53 19.74 -9.63
CA ALA A 14 -18.21 18.53 -10.38
C ALA A 14 -19.48 17.75 -10.77
N LYS A 15 -20.49 17.72 -9.89
CA LYS A 15 -21.79 17.09 -10.14
C LYS A 15 -22.58 17.82 -11.21
N ARG A 16 -22.71 19.15 -11.10
CA ARG A 16 -23.42 19.98 -12.10
C ARG A 16 -22.79 19.92 -13.49
N ASN A 17 -21.47 19.79 -13.58
CA ASN A 17 -20.75 19.75 -14.85
C ASN A 17 -20.46 18.31 -15.35
N ASN A 18 -21.06 17.29 -14.73
CA ASN A 18 -20.90 15.89 -15.12
C ASN A 18 -19.42 15.40 -15.16
N LEU A 19 -18.61 15.96 -14.27
CA LEU A 19 -17.17 15.70 -14.11
C LEU A 19 -16.89 14.53 -13.15
N LEU A 20 -17.87 14.12 -12.34
CA LEU A 20 -17.71 12.97 -11.44
C LEU A 20 -17.57 11.68 -12.25
N LEU A 21 -16.53 10.90 -11.94
CA LEU A 21 -16.32 9.56 -12.51
C LEU A 21 -17.08 8.49 -11.73
N THR A 22 -17.31 8.72 -10.44
CA THR A 22 -18.04 7.81 -9.57
C THR A 22 -18.59 8.55 -8.36
N GLU A 23 -19.79 8.19 -7.92
CA GLU A 23 -20.37 8.62 -6.64
C GLU A 23 -20.16 7.58 -5.53
N ASP A 24 -19.45 6.48 -5.84
CA ASP A 24 -19.11 5.45 -4.86
C ASP A 24 -17.99 5.92 -3.94
N TRP A 25 -18.38 6.29 -2.71
CA TRP A 25 -17.48 6.81 -1.68
C TRP A 25 -16.38 5.83 -1.25
N SER A 26 -16.58 4.52 -1.45
CA SER A 26 -15.55 3.53 -1.15
C SER A 26 -14.30 3.71 -2.01
N LYS A 27 -14.42 4.39 -3.15
CA LYS A 27 -13.33 4.66 -4.11
C LYS A 27 -12.58 5.95 -3.84
N TYR A 28 -13.01 6.75 -2.85
CA TYR A 28 -12.40 8.05 -2.52
C TYR A 28 -11.14 7.90 -1.65
N THR A 29 -10.25 7.00 -2.07
CA THR A 29 -9.01 6.63 -1.34
C THR A 29 -7.81 7.47 -1.75
N GLY A 30 -7.96 8.36 -2.73
CA GLY A 30 -6.86 9.15 -3.32
C GLY A 30 -6.01 8.40 -4.34
N LEU A 31 -6.24 7.10 -4.51
CA LEU A 31 -5.59 6.25 -5.52
C LEU A 31 -6.43 6.07 -6.78
N GLU A 32 -7.74 6.22 -6.65
CA GLU A 32 -8.66 6.15 -7.76
C GLU A 32 -9.06 7.56 -8.20
N PRO A 33 -9.06 7.84 -9.52
CA PRO A 33 -9.55 9.12 -10.02
C PRO A 33 -11.07 9.18 -9.85
N THR A 34 -11.55 10.15 -9.07
CA THR A 34 -12.98 10.37 -8.81
C THR A 34 -13.56 11.54 -9.63
N ILE A 35 -12.71 12.34 -10.27
CA ILE A 35 -13.08 13.45 -11.16
C ILE A 35 -12.37 13.29 -12.51
N LYS A 36 -13.06 13.65 -13.60
CA LYS A 36 -12.47 13.87 -14.93
C LYS A 36 -11.55 15.09 -14.91
N ILE A 37 -10.35 14.93 -15.45
CA ILE A 37 -9.46 16.05 -15.76
C ILE A 37 -9.48 16.21 -17.27
N GLU A 38 -9.82 17.40 -17.75
CA GLU A 38 -9.81 17.70 -19.17
C GLU A 38 -8.40 17.49 -19.74
N GLY A 39 -8.31 16.83 -20.90
CA GLY A 39 -7.03 16.51 -21.54
C GLY A 39 -6.28 15.31 -20.96
N VAL A 40 -6.78 14.63 -19.92
CA VAL A 40 -6.16 13.42 -19.36
C VAL A 40 -7.14 12.27 -19.28
N SER A 41 -6.81 11.13 -19.89
CA SER A 41 -7.64 9.92 -19.75
C SER A 41 -7.61 9.41 -18.31
N SER A 42 -8.75 8.90 -17.83
CA SER A 42 -8.88 8.34 -16.48
C SER A 42 -7.87 7.21 -16.21
N SER A 43 -7.57 6.39 -17.21
CA SER A 43 -6.55 5.33 -17.13
C SER A 43 -5.13 5.88 -16.93
N LYS A 44 -4.78 6.96 -17.65
CA LYS A 44 -3.48 7.61 -17.51
C LYS A 44 -3.35 8.26 -16.14
N LEU A 45 -4.41 8.92 -15.67
CA LEU A 45 -4.45 9.52 -14.34
C LEU A 45 -4.28 8.48 -13.23
N LYS A 46 -4.96 7.32 -13.34
CA LYS A 46 -4.80 6.20 -12.40
C LYS A 46 -3.36 5.68 -12.37
N SER A 47 -2.74 5.50 -13.53
CA SER A 47 -1.33 5.08 -13.63
C SER A 47 -0.37 6.09 -12.97
N LEU A 48 -0.59 7.39 -13.18
CA LEU A 48 0.22 8.44 -12.56
C LEU A 48 0.05 8.46 -11.03
N LEU A 49 -1.17 8.32 -10.53
CA LEU A 49 -1.45 8.25 -9.09
C LEU A 49 -0.80 7.02 -8.45
N GLN A 50 -0.92 5.85 -9.08
CA GLN A 50 -0.27 4.62 -8.63
C GLN A 50 1.26 4.79 -8.60
N ARG A 51 1.86 5.38 -9.64
CA ARG A 51 3.31 5.63 -9.68
C ARG A 51 3.74 6.60 -8.59
N ALA A 52 2.99 7.67 -8.34
CA ALA A 52 3.27 8.62 -7.28
C ALA A 52 3.20 7.96 -5.90
N TYR A 53 2.16 7.16 -5.64
CA TYR A 53 2.00 6.40 -4.42
C TYR A 53 3.17 5.43 -4.21
N LEU A 54 3.49 4.62 -5.22
CA LEU A 54 4.60 3.68 -5.13
C LEU A 54 5.92 4.40 -4.89
N THR A 55 6.22 5.48 -5.60
CA THR A 55 7.46 6.25 -5.40
C THR A 55 7.55 6.84 -4.00
N PHE A 56 6.42 7.31 -3.45
CA PHE A 56 6.36 7.90 -2.12
C PHE A 56 6.58 6.86 -1.01
N TYR A 57 5.93 5.69 -1.11
CA TYR A 57 6.03 4.64 -0.08
C TYR A 57 7.26 3.73 -0.25
N LEU A 58 7.69 3.47 -1.48
CA LEU A 58 8.82 2.60 -1.83
C LEU A 58 10.12 3.38 -2.02
N THR A 59 10.55 4.13 -0.99
CA THR A 59 11.86 4.77 -1.04
C THR A 59 12.98 3.72 -0.90
N PRO A 60 14.13 3.86 -1.59
CA PRO A 60 15.23 2.90 -1.53
C PRO A 60 15.70 2.58 -0.11
N LYS A 61 15.73 3.60 0.76
CA LYS A 61 16.06 3.47 2.19
C LYS A 61 15.02 2.62 2.93
N ASN A 62 13.73 2.83 2.69
CA ASN A 62 12.67 2.04 3.32
C ASN A 62 12.72 0.58 2.86
N ILE A 63 12.92 0.35 1.56
CA ILE A 63 13.07 -1.00 1.00
C ILE A 63 14.26 -1.73 1.64
N TYR A 64 15.42 -1.07 1.70
CA TYR A 64 16.61 -1.63 2.34
C TYR A 64 16.37 -1.99 3.81
N ASN A 65 15.77 -1.09 4.58
CA ASN A 65 15.45 -1.34 5.99
C ASN A 65 14.45 -2.49 6.18
N TRP A 66 13.48 -2.62 5.26
CA TRP A 66 12.50 -3.69 5.29
C TRP A 66 13.15 -5.06 5.06
N LEU A 67 14.04 -5.15 4.06
CA LEU A 67 14.80 -6.37 3.74
C LEU A 67 15.74 -6.76 4.88
N LYS A 68 16.43 -5.79 5.49
CA LYS A 68 17.44 -6.01 6.52
C LYS A 68 16.84 -6.52 7.84
N ASN A 69 15.68 -6.00 8.25
CA ASN A 69 15.28 -6.09 9.66
C ASN A 69 14.16 -7.09 9.97
N ARG A 70 13.29 -7.48 9.03
CA ARG A 70 12.07 -8.25 9.37
C ARG A 70 12.01 -9.70 8.88
N GLN A 71 12.73 -10.13 7.85
CA GLN A 71 12.65 -11.53 7.42
C GLN A 71 13.80 -12.36 8.00
N LEU A 72 15.01 -11.80 8.03
CA LEU A 72 16.21 -12.51 8.51
C LEU A 72 16.17 -12.77 10.02
N THR A 73 15.57 -11.90 10.81
CA THR A 73 15.46 -12.05 12.28
C THR A 73 14.47 -13.14 12.67
N PHE A 74 13.32 -13.22 12.00
CA PHE A 74 12.34 -14.29 12.18
C PHE A 74 12.87 -15.64 11.67
N ILE A 75 13.53 -15.67 10.51
CA ILE A 75 14.13 -16.92 9.99
C ILE A 75 15.24 -17.42 10.93
N LYS A 76 16.13 -16.53 11.40
CA LYS A 76 17.20 -16.90 12.36
C LYS A 76 16.64 -17.38 13.70
N SER A 77 15.57 -16.77 14.20
CA SER A 77 14.95 -17.20 15.45
C SER A 77 14.22 -18.54 15.32
N ALA A 78 13.54 -18.78 14.20
CA ALA A 78 12.93 -20.08 13.89
C ALA A 78 13.99 -21.20 13.76
N LEU A 79 15.09 -20.94 13.02
CA LEU A 79 16.22 -21.87 12.92
C LEU A 79 16.85 -22.17 14.29
N LYS A 80 17.04 -21.15 15.13
CA LYS A 80 17.59 -21.31 16.48
C LYS A 80 16.66 -22.11 17.39
N ALA A 81 15.34 -21.92 17.28
CA ALA A 81 14.36 -22.71 18.03
C ALA A 81 14.40 -24.19 17.60
N LEU A 82 14.49 -24.45 16.30
CA LEU A 82 14.58 -25.80 15.75
C LEU A 82 15.86 -26.52 16.19
N THR A 83 17.02 -25.86 16.11
CA THR A 83 18.29 -26.48 16.53
C THR A 83 18.34 -26.73 18.03
N ASN A 84 17.78 -25.84 18.84
CA ASN A 84 17.63 -26.06 20.28
C ASN A 84 16.73 -27.28 20.57
N HIS A 85 15.61 -27.42 19.86
CA HIS A 85 14.70 -28.57 20.04
C HIS A 85 15.39 -29.90 19.69
N LEU A 86 16.08 -29.96 18.55
CA LEU A 86 16.85 -31.14 18.13
C LEU A 86 17.99 -31.49 19.10
N LYS A 87 18.64 -30.47 19.69
CA LYS A 87 19.68 -30.66 20.71
C LYS A 87 19.12 -31.22 22.02
N MET A 88 17.90 -30.81 22.41
CA MET A 88 17.22 -31.34 23.61
C MET A 88 16.79 -32.80 23.43
N GLU A 89 16.24 -33.15 22.26
CA GLU A 89 15.85 -34.55 21.98
C GLU A 89 17.05 -35.50 21.91
N THR A 90 18.19 -35.03 21.39
CA THR A 90 19.42 -35.83 21.31
C THR A 90 20.10 -36.04 22.67
N MET A 91 19.91 -35.14 23.63
CA MET A 91 20.40 -35.31 25.00
C MET A 91 19.54 -36.26 25.84
N LEU A 92 18.22 -36.23 25.68
CA LEU A 92 17.30 -37.15 26.38
C LEU A 92 17.43 -38.61 25.91
N ARG A 93 17.96 -38.87 24.71
CA ARG A 93 18.24 -40.22 24.20
C ARG A 93 19.60 -40.80 24.64
N ARG A 94 20.44 -40.02 25.32
CA ARG A 94 21.80 -40.43 25.75
C ARG A 94 21.95 -40.69 27.26
N THR A 95 20.89 -40.49 28.03
CA THR A 95 20.73 -40.89 29.45
C THR A 95 19.77 -42.06 29.55
#